data_AF-A0A3G2R7M1-F1
#
_entry.id   AF-A0A3G2R7M1-F1
#
_cell.length_a   1.000
_cell.length_b   1.000
_cell.length_c   1.000
_cell.angle_alpha   90.00
_cell.angle_beta   90.00
_cell.angle_gamma   90.00
#
_symmetry.space_group_name_H-M   'P 1'
#
loop_
_entity.id
_entity.type
_entity.pdbx_description
1 polymer ?
#
loop_
_entity_poly.entity_id
_entity_poly.type
_entity_poly.pdbx_seq_one_letter_code
_entity_poly.pdbx_strand_id
1 'polypeptide(L)'
;MKISKRLLDELVDAYEDNDPMHQYFLNVKTGEVEFLTDYEPDEELSDRIEEGFGEIYFRVPRISSSEGYDVMEEFAETVASSKIRQRLCEALNRSKKVFRESQKRNKRHKH
;
A
#
# COMPACT_ATOMS: atom_id res chain seq x y z
N MET A 1 -17.22 14.87 5.70
CA MET A 1 -16.78 14.62 4.31
C MET A 1 -17.69 13.59 3.65
N LYS A 2 -18.01 13.75 2.36
CA LYS A 2 -18.73 12.73 1.57
C LYS A 2 -17.72 11.90 0.79
N ILE A 3 -17.75 10.57 0.94
CA ILE A 3 -16.89 9.66 0.19
C ILE A 3 -17.36 9.65 -1.27
N SER A 4 -16.52 10.16 -2.16
CA SER A 4 -16.74 10.10 -3.60
C SER A 4 -16.02 8.89 -4.19
N LYS A 5 -16.42 8.45 -5.39
CA LYS A 5 -15.70 7.38 -6.10
C LYS A 5 -14.24 7.78 -6.34
N ARG A 6 -13.99 9.02 -6.74
CA ARG A 6 -12.64 9.54 -6.99
C ARG A 6 -11.76 9.45 -5.74
N LEU A 7 -12.28 9.88 -4.59
CA LEU A 7 -11.56 9.79 -3.32
C LEU A 7 -11.30 8.33 -2.92
N LEU A 8 -12.25 7.43 -3.16
CA LEU A 8 -12.04 6.01 -2.90
C LEU A 8 -10.92 5.45 -3.78
N ASP A 9 -10.92 5.78 -5.08
CA ASP A 9 -9.88 5.34 -6.02
C ASP A 9 -8.50 5.89 -5.57
N GLU A 10 -8.40 7.17 -5.21
CA GLU A 10 -7.16 7.79 -4.68
C GLU A 10 -6.66 7.11 -3.38
N LEU A 11 -7.57 6.74 -2.47
CA LEU A 11 -7.20 6.04 -1.24
C LEU A 11 -6.73 4.60 -1.49
N VAL A 12 -7.28 3.92 -2.50
CA VAL A 12 -6.83 2.59 -2.90
C VAL A 12 -5.42 2.67 -3.48
N ASP A 13 -5.17 3.62 -4.38
CA ASP A 13 -3.84 3.83 -4.96
C ASP A 13 -2.80 4.13 -3.86
N ALA A 14 -3.13 5.02 -2.92
CA ALA A 14 -2.27 5.34 -1.77
C ALA A 14 -2.04 4.15 -0.83
N TYR A 15 -3.03 3.27 -0.65
CA TYR A 15 -2.93 2.07 0.17
C TYR A 15 -2.06 0.99 -0.47
N GLU A 16 -2.14 0.84 -1.79
CA GLU A 16 -1.38 -0.15 -2.57
C GLU A 16 0.08 0.27 -2.81
N ASP A 17 0.39 1.57 -2.73
CA ASP A 17 1.77 2.05 -2.79
C ASP A 17 2.59 1.56 -1.58
N ASN A 18 3.53 0.67 -1.87
CA ASN A 18 4.39 0.03 -0.89
C ASN A 18 5.74 0.74 -0.70
N ASP A 19 6.05 1.78 -1.49
CA ASP A 19 7.35 2.43 -1.39
C ASP A 19 7.54 3.06 0.02
N PRO A 20 8.59 2.68 0.76
CA PRO A 20 8.81 3.19 2.11
C PRO A 20 9.11 4.70 2.15
N MET A 21 9.52 5.29 1.03
CA MET A 21 9.79 6.74 0.89
C MET A 21 8.55 7.54 0.50
N HIS A 22 7.43 6.86 0.25
CA HIS A 22 6.15 7.48 -0.06
C HIS A 22 5.26 7.52 1.18
N GLN A 23 4.65 8.68 1.44
CA GLN A 23 3.73 8.88 2.56
C GLN A 23 2.49 9.60 2.07
N TYR A 24 1.32 9.03 2.37
CA TYR A 24 0.03 9.58 1.98
C TYR A 24 -0.80 9.95 3.21
N PHE A 25 -1.50 11.08 3.14
CA PHE A 25 -2.31 11.60 4.23
C PHE A 25 -3.67 12.08 3.71
N LEU A 26 -4.76 11.58 4.29
CA LEU A 26 -6.10 12.06 4.01
C LEU A 26 -6.38 13.33 4.83
N ASN A 27 -6.68 14.43 4.14
CA ASN A 27 -7.30 15.60 4.75
C ASN A 27 -8.81 15.38 4.91
N VAL A 28 -9.29 15.16 6.14
CA VAL A 28 -10.72 14.85 6.37
C VAL A 28 -11.66 16.04 6.21
N LYS A 29 -11.12 17.27 6.15
CA LYS A 29 -11.91 18.48 5.91
C LYS A 29 -12.20 18.67 4.42
N THR A 30 -11.18 18.53 3.57
CA THR A 30 -11.29 18.75 2.12
C THR A 30 -11.64 17.47 1.36
N GLY A 31 -11.22 16.30 1.87
CA GLY A 31 -11.29 15.02 1.17
C GLY A 31 -10.25 14.88 0.08
N GLU A 32 -9.08 15.49 0.28
CA GLU A 32 -7.91 15.35 -0.58
C GLU A 32 -6.91 14.38 0.05
N VAL A 33 -6.21 13.62 -0.79
CA VAL A 33 -5.09 12.76 -0.38
C VAL A 33 -3.80 13.48 -0.73
N GLU A 34 -3.09 13.94 0.29
CA GLU A 34 -1.81 14.63 0.17
C GLU A 34 -0.67 13.61 0.10
N PHE A 35 0.34 13.90 -0.70
CA PHE A 35 1.50 13.06 -0.93
C PHE A 35 2.79 13.75 -0.47
N LEU A 36 3.60 13.03 0.30
CA LEU A 36 4.95 13.44 0.68
C LEU A 36 5.96 12.36 0.31
N THR A 37 7.12 12.78 -0.15
CA THR A 37 8.25 11.90 -0.42
C THR A 37 9.59 12.53 -0.11
N ASP A 38 10.54 11.71 0.34
CA ASP A 38 11.92 12.16 0.61
C ASP A 38 12.69 12.51 -0.69
N TYR A 39 12.18 12.13 -1.86
CA TYR A 39 12.80 12.45 -3.15
C TYR A 39 12.60 13.91 -3.57
N GLU A 40 11.46 14.49 -3.21
CA GLU A 40 11.07 15.87 -3.51
C GLU A 40 10.35 16.42 -2.27
N PRO A 41 11.11 16.94 -1.29
CA PRO A 41 10.52 17.38 -0.04
C PRO A 41 9.69 18.64 -0.22
N ASP A 42 8.48 18.65 0.35
CA ASP A 42 7.61 19.81 0.47
C ASP A 42 7.49 20.18 1.96
N GLU A 43 8.33 21.13 2.39
CA GLU A 43 8.39 21.57 3.79
C GLU A 43 7.07 22.24 4.22
N GLU A 44 6.43 23.03 3.36
CA GLU A 44 5.18 23.73 3.70
C GLU A 44 4.04 22.73 3.92
N LEU A 45 3.92 21.72 3.05
CA LEU A 45 2.93 20.65 3.21
C LEU A 45 3.26 19.79 4.44
N SER A 46 4.54 19.49 4.68
CA SER A 46 4.98 18.74 5.86
C SER A 46 4.58 19.43 7.15
N ASP A 47 4.87 20.73 7.28
CA ASP A 47 4.53 21.52 8.47
C ASP A 47 3.02 21.55 8.70
N ARG A 48 2.22 21.77 7.64
CA ARG A 48 0.75 21.75 7.72
C ARG A 48 0.20 20.39 8.17
N ILE A 49 0.79 19.30 7.69
CA ILE A 49 0.40 17.94 8.08
C ILE A 49 0.76 17.69 9.55
N GLU A 50 1.95 18.10 9.98
CA GLU A 50 2.40 17.94 11.37
C GLU A 50 1.49 18.72 12.34
N GLU A 51 1.20 19.99 12.06
CA GLU A 51 0.31 20.82 12.87
C GLU A 51 -1.11 20.25 12.98
N GLY A 52 -1.61 19.61 11.90
CA GLY A 52 -2.96 19.06 11.84
C GLY A 52 -3.05 17.54 12.04
N PHE A 53 -1.96 16.88 12.45
CA PHE A 53 -1.89 15.42 12.45
C PHE A 53 -2.85 14.81 13.50
N GLY A 54 -3.63 13.82 13.09
CA GLY A 54 -4.59 13.13 13.95
C GLY A 54 -5.91 13.88 14.19
N GLU A 55 -6.04 15.11 13.69
CA GLU A 55 -7.28 15.90 13.75
C GLU A 55 -7.82 16.24 12.37
N ILE A 56 -6.95 16.70 11.47
CA ILE A 56 -7.27 17.11 10.10
C ILE A 56 -6.63 16.13 9.11
N TYR A 57 -5.39 15.74 9.37
CA TYR A 57 -4.62 14.85 8.52
C TYR A 57 -4.49 13.48 9.16
N PHE A 58 -4.88 12.44 8.43
CA PHE A 58 -4.76 11.06 8.86
C PHE A 58 -3.89 10.30 7.88
N ARG A 59 -2.83 9.66 8.38
CA ARG A 59 -1.96 8.84 7.55
C ARG A 59 -2.76 7.69 6.93
N VAL A 60 -2.67 7.56 5.61
CA VAL A 60 -3.22 6.40 4.90
C VAL A 60 -2.32 5.20 5.24
N PRO A 61 -2.87 4.08 5.71
CA PRO A 61 -2.07 2.88 5.93
C PRO A 61 -1.52 2.39 4.60
N ARG A 62 -0.39 1.68 4.64
CA ARG A 62 0.17 1.01 3.47
C ARG A 62 0.00 -0.49 3.62
N ILE A 63 -0.32 -1.18 2.54
CA ILE A 63 -0.30 -2.64 2.54
C ILE A 63 1.16 -3.11 2.53
N SER A 64 1.53 -4.03 3.41
CA SER A 64 2.83 -4.68 3.30
C SER A 64 2.86 -5.60 2.08
N SER A 65 4.04 -5.86 1.49
CA SER A 65 4.14 -6.77 0.35
C SER A 65 3.69 -8.19 0.71
N SER A 66 3.77 -8.58 1.99
CA SER A 66 3.20 -9.84 2.49
C SER A 66 1.68 -9.83 2.50
N GLU A 67 1.05 -8.79 3.07
CA GLU A 67 -0.41 -8.69 3.10
C GLU A 67 -0.98 -8.60 1.69
N GLY A 68 -0.36 -7.83 0.80
CA GLY A 68 -0.77 -7.75 -0.60
C GLY A 68 -0.65 -9.09 -1.32
N TYR A 69 0.39 -9.87 -0.99
CA TYR A 69 0.54 -11.22 -1.53
C TYR A 69 -0.53 -12.18 -0.97
N ASP A 70 -0.90 -12.08 0.31
CA ASP A 70 -1.97 -12.89 0.90
C ASP A 70 -3.33 -12.57 0.25
N VAL A 71 -3.63 -11.28 0.00
CA VAL A 71 -4.82 -10.84 -0.76
C VAL A 71 -4.84 -11.45 -2.18
N MET A 72 -3.69 -11.51 -2.85
CA MET A 72 -3.59 -12.15 -4.17
C MET A 72 -3.82 -13.67 -4.11
N GLU A 73 -3.34 -14.35 -3.05
CA GLU A 73 -3.61 -15.79 -2.85
C GLU A 73 -5.10 -16.04 -2.60
N GLU A 74 -5.73 -15.27 -1.71
CA GLU A 74 -7.17 -15.37 -1.43
C GLU A 74 -8.00 -15.11 -2.70
N PHE A 75 -7.67 -14.08 -3.46
CA PHE A 75 -8.34 -13.79 -4.73
C PHE A 75 -8.26 -14.98 -5.70
N ALA A 76 -7.07 -15.58 -5.86
CA ALA A 76 -6.89 -16.70 -6.78
C ALA A 76 -7.82 -17.88 -6.42
N GLU A 77 -8.06 -18.14 -5.13
CA GLU A 77 -8.96 -19.20 -4.66
C GLU A 77 -10.43 -18.96 -5.05
N THR A 78 -10.87 -17.70 -5.09
CA THR A 78 -12.24 -17.33 -5.46
C THR A 78 -12.55 -17.50 -6.95
N VAL A 79 -11.54 -17.70 -7.81
CA VAL A 79 -11.73 -17.82 -9.26
C VAL A 79 -12.46 -19.11 -9.62
N ALA A 80 -13.64 -18.97 -10.23
CA ALA A 80 -14.52 -20.10 -10.58
C ALA A 80 -13.89 -21.05 -11.61
N SER A 81 -13.15 -20.52 -12.59
CA SER A 81 -12.49 -21.33 -13.61
C SER A 81 -11.29 -22.07 -13.03
N SER A 82 -11.39 -23.40 -12.94
CA SER A 82 -10.31 -24.26 -12.44
C SER A 82 -8.99 -24.08 -13.19
N LYS A 83 -9.05 -23.89 -14.52
CA LYS A 83 -7.88 -23.64 -15.36
C LYS A 83 -7.20 -22.30 -15.03
N ILE A 84 -7.98 -21.24 -14.84
CA ILE A 84 -7.43 -19.91 -14.52
C ILE A 84 -6.88 -19.90 -13.10
N ARG A 85 -7.64 -20.44 -12.13
CA ARG A 85 -7.21 -20.61 -10.75
C ARG A 85 -5.88 -21.35 -10.66
N GLN A 86 -5.75 -22.50 -11.33
CA GLN A 86 -4.50 -23.27 -11.33
C GLN A 86 -3.31 -22.42 -11.84
N ARG A 87 -3.49 -21.69 -12.94
CA ARG A 87 -2.42 -20.84 -13.50
C ARG A 87 -2.03 -19.71 -12.54
N LEU A 88 -2.99 -19.08 -11.87
CA LEU A 88 -2.74 -18.03 -10.88
C LEU A 88 -1.99 -18.59 -9.68
N CYS A 89 -2.46 -19.70 -9.10
CA CYS A 89 -1.79 -20.35 -7.98
C CYS A 89 -0.36 -20.79 -8.35
N GLU A 90 -0.13 -21.33 -9.54
CA GLU A 90 1.22 -21.72 -9.99
C GLU A 90 2.14 -20.50 -10.15
N ALA A 91 1.64 -19.39 -10.70
CA ALA A 91 2.42 -18.16 -10.83
C ALA A 91 2.79 -17.59 -9.45
N LEU A 92 1.82 -17.49 -8.54
CA LEU A 92 2.01 -17.02 -7.17
C LEU A 92 3.03 -17.92 -6.42
N ASN A 93 2.88 -19.23 -6.50
CA ASN A 93 3.79 -20.18 -5.84
C ASN A 93 5.24 -20.09 -6.34
N ARG A 94 5.46 -19.79 -7.64
CA ARG A 94 6.80 -19.54 -8.18
C ARG A 94 7.42 -18.28 -7.59
N SER A 95 6.64 -17.20 -7.46
CA SER A 95 7.11 -15.97 -6.80
C SER A 95 7.31 -16.14 -5.29
N LYS A 96 6.52 -16.97 -4.60
CA LYS A 96 6.63 -17.25 -3.16
C LYS A 96 8.00 -17.77 -2.77
N LYS A 97 8.60 -18.63 -3.61
CA LYS A 97 9.94 -19.18 -3.39
C LYS A 97 11.02 -18.10 -3.41
N VAL A 98 10.93 -17.18 -4.38
CA VAL A 98 11.86 -16.05 -4.53
C VAL A 98 11.67 -15.03 -3.40
N PHE A 99 10.42 -14.71 -3.04
CA PHE A 99 10.11 -13.74 -2.00
C PHE A 99 10.58 -14.18 -0.61
N ARG A 100 10.35 -15.45 -0.23
CA ARG A 100 10.83 -15.99 1.06
C ARG A 100 12.36 -16.02 1.17
N GLU A 101 13.07 -16.17 0.06
CA GLU A 101 14.54 -16.10 0.03
C GLU A 101 15.06 -14.67 0.20
N SER A 102 14.42 -13.69 -0.44
CA SER A 102 14.75 -12.26 -0.29
C SER A 102 14.50 -11.73 1.13
N GLN A 103 13.39 -12.12 1.77
CA GLN A 103 13.08 -11.75 3.15
C GLN A 103 14.06 -12.35 4.17
N LYS A 104 14.56 -13.57 3.94
CA LYS A 104 15.60 -14.20 4.77
C LYS A 104 16.94 -13.50 4.65
N ARG A 105 17.29 -12.98 3.48
CA ARG A 105 18.51 -12.20 3.24
C ARG A 105 18.47 -10.85 3.94
N ASN A 106 17.35 -10.13 3.87
CA ASN A 106 17.22 -8.79 4.48
C ASN A 106 17.32 -8.82 6.03
N LYS A 107 16.85 -9.90 6.67
CA LYS A 107 17.01 -10.10 8.13
C LYS A 107 18.45 -10.38 8.57
N ARG A 108 19.35 -10.83 7.66
CA ARG A 108 20.75 -11.14 7.98
C ARG A 108 21.71 -9.96 7.83
N HIS A 109 21.24 -8.81 7.35
CA HIS A 109 22.06 -7.58 7.21
C HIS A 109 21.70 -6.52 8.26
N LYS A 110 20.81 -6.85 9.21
CA LYS A 110 20.45 -6.00 10.37
C LYS A 110 21.11 -6.45 11.69
N HIS A 111 22.14 -7.29 11.62
CA HIS A 111 22.92 -7.76 12.77
C HIS A 111 24.41 -7.54 12.55
#